data_AF-A0A4Q4D532-F1
#
_entry.id   AF-A0A4Q4D532-F1
#
_cell.length_a   1.000
_cell.length_b   1.000
_cell.length_c   1.000
_cell.angle_alpha   90.00
_cell.angle_beta   90.00
_cell.angle_gamma   90.00
#
_symmetry.space_group_name_H-M   'P 1'
#
loop_
_entity.id
_entity.type
_entity.pdbx_description
1 polymer ?
#
loop_
_entity_poly.entity_id
_entity_poly.type
_entity_poly.pdbx_seq_one_letter_code
_entity_poly.pdbx_strand_id
1 'polypeptide(L)'
;MDADLLVVGSGFFGLTVAERCATELGLRVQVIDRRHHIGGNAYSEDEPTTGIEVHRYGAHLFHTSNERVWEYVNRFTTFTPYQHRVYTTYRDEVFSMPINLGTINQYTRSAMGPDAARAWVAEQAAQVTGEPRNLEEKAISLIGRPLYDAFIRAYTAKQWQTDPTELGADIISRLPVRYTYDNRYFNDTHEGLPTDGYTAWLERLADHPNISVRLDTDFFDDSQPWSKASCVGQLPVVYTGPVDRYFDYEHGDLSWRTLDFEQEVLPVGDFQGTSVMN
;
A
#
# COMPACT_ATOMS: atom_id res chain seq x y z
N MET A 1 22.21 -22.89 17.81
CA MET A 1 21.47 -22.41 16.63
C MET A 1 22.47 -22.20 15.52
N ASP A 2 22.14 -22.59 14.29
CA ASP A 2 23.07 -22.55 13.16
C ASP A 2 22.73 -21.41 12.18
N ALA A 3 22.55 -20.20 12.73
CA ALA A 3 22.28 -18.97 11.98
C ALA A 3 23.09 -17.82 12.58
N ASP A 4 23.50 -16.89 11.72
CA ASP A 4 24.25 -15.69 12.09
C ASP A 4 23.29 -14.49 12.29
N LEU A 5 22.08 -14.57 11.73
CA LEU A 5 21.03 -13.55 11.81
C LEU A 5 19.65 -14.21 11.88
N LEU A 6 18.79 -13.72 12.78
CA LEU A 6 17.35 -14.01 12.77
C LEU A 6 16.58 -12.81 12.20
N VAL A 7 15.70 -13.07 11.25
CA VAL A 7 14.73 -12.10 10.73
C VAL A 7 13.32 -12.58 11.11
N VAL A 8 12.57 -11.74 11.81
CA VAL A 8 11.20 -12.01 12.21
C VAL A 8 10.25 -11.24 11.31
N GLY A 9 9.49 -11.97 10.50
CA GLY A 9 8.58 -11.49 9.47
C GLY A 9 9.18 -11.63 8.06
N SER A 10 8.39 -12.20 7.15
CA SER A 10 8.75 -12.49 5.76
C SER A 10 8.17 -11.49 4.75
N GLY A 11 7.80 -10.29 5.21
CA GLY A 11 7.45 -9.19 4.31
C GLY A 11 8.66 -8.65 3.54
N PHE A 12 8.43 -7.72 2.61
CA PHE A 12 9.52 -7.14 1.79
C PHE A 12 10.71 -6.65 2.62
N PHE A 13 10.48 -6.00 3.76
CA PHE A 13 11.58 -5.54 4.62
C PHE A 13 12.46 -6.71 5.09
N GLY A 14 11.82 -7.73 5.69
CA GLY A 14 12.53 -8.90 6.22
C GLY A 14 13.26 -9.68 5.14
N LEU A 15 12.58 -9.98 4.02
CA LEU A 15 13.21 -10.72 2.91
C LEU A 15 14.33 -9.91 2.23
N THR A 16 14.19 -8.59 2.08
CA THR A 16 15.27 -7.74 1.55
C THR A 16 16.49 -7.79 2.47
N VAL A 17 16.30 -7.67 3.80
CA VAL A 17 17.42 -7.77 4.74
C VAL A 17 18.05 -9.16 4.69
N ALA A 18 17.25 -10.23 4.67
CA ALA A 18 17.75 -11.59 4.58
C ALA A 18 18.58 -11.82 3.31
N GLU A 19 18.05 -11.44 2.14
CA GLU A 19 18.73 -11.59 0.85
C GLU A 19 20.02 -10.76 0.78
N ARG A 20 19.99 -9.50 1.23
CA ARG A 20 21.19 -8.65 1.25
C ARG A 20 22.26 -9.20 2.19
N CYS A 21 21.91 -9.64 3.40
CA CYS A 21 22.87 -10.22 4.34
C CYS A 21 23.44 -11.56 3.84
N ALA A 22 22.60 -12.40 3.24
CA ALA A 22 23.03 -13.69 2.73
C ALA A 22 23.96 -13.54 1.51
N THR A 23 23.61 -12.67 0.56
CA THR A 23 24.37 -12.49 -0.68
C THR A 23 25.62 -11.64 -0.51
N GLU A 24 25.53 -10.50 0.19
CA GLU A 24 26.64 -9.54 0.27
C GLU A 24 27.63 -9.87 1.40
N LEU A 25 27.14 -10.50 2.48
CA LEU A 25 27.96 -10.80 3.67
C LEU A 25 28.20 -12.29 3.88
N GLY A 26 27.55 -13.16 3.09
CA GLY A 26 27.67 -14.61 3.23
C GLY A 26 27.05 -15.17 4.52
N LEU A 27 26.22 -14.39 5.22
CA LEU A 27 25.62 -14.79 6.50
C LEU A 27 24.53 -15.84 6.30
N ARG A 28 24.41 -16.75 7.26
CA ARG A 28 23.29 -17.69 7.36
C ARG A 28 22.14 -17.00 8.07
N VAL A 29 21.03 -16.84 7.37
CA VAL A 29 19.86 -16.11 7.84
C VAL A 29 18.71 -17.08 8.06
N GLN A 30 18.19 -17.11 9.28
CA GLN A 30 16.89 -17.72 9.55
C GLN A 30 15.81 -16.63 9.41
N VAL A 31 14.81 -16.86 8.58
CA VAL A 31 13.58 -16.07 8.52
C VAL A 31 12.46 -16.87 9.18
N ILE A 32 11.70 -16.26 10.07
CA ILE A 32 10.47 -16.84 10.61
C ILE A 32 9.27 -15.97 10.28
N ASP A 33 8.12 -16.58 10.01
CA ASP A 33 6.85 -15.87 9.92
C ASP A 33 5.77 -16.67 10.64
N ARG A 34 4.84 -15.96 11.31
CA ARG A 34 3.70 -16.58 11.98
C ARG A 34 2.61 -17.01 10.99
N ARG A 35 2.62 -16.49 9.77
CA ARG A 35 1.69 -16.87 8.70
C ARG A 35 2.17 -18.18 8.05
N HIS A 36 1.24 -18.85 7.38
CA HIS A 36 1.47 -20.08 6.62
C HIS A 36 2.08 -19.82 5.22
N HIS A 37 2.45 -18.58 4.92
CA HIS A 37 3.00 -18.16 3.63
C HIS A 37 4.02 -17.02 3.82
N ILE A 38 4.86 -16.79 2.81
CA ILE A 38 5.79 -15.66 2.78
C ILE A 38 5.13 -14.37 2.30
N GLY A 39 5.81 -13.23 2.45
CA GLY A 39 5.44 -11.99 1.75
C GLY A 39 4.70 -10.95 2.59
N GLY A 40 4.27 -11.32 3.80
CA GLY A 40 3.40 -10.45 4.59
C GLY A 40 2.13 -10.11 3.81
N ASN A 41 1.75 -8.82 3.77
CA ASN A 41 0.53 -8.41 3.07
C ASN A 41 0.65 -8.45 1.54
N ALA A 42 1.87 -8.43 1.00
CA ALA A 42 2.08 -8.46 -0.45
C ALA A 42 1.85 -9.84 -1.08
N TYR A 43 1.67 -10.88 -0.25
CA TYR A 43 1.32 -12.22 -0.71
C TYR A 43 0.12 -12.22 -1.66
N SER A 44 0.24 -13.01 -2.72
CA SER A 44 -0.83 -13.29 -3.67
C SER A 44 -0.99 -14.79 -3.89
N GLU A 45 -2.18 -15.21 -4.31
CA GLU A 45 -2.49 -16.61 -4.59
C GLU A 45 -3.49 -16.69 -5.73
N ASP A 46 -3.50 -17.81 -6.46
CA ASP A 46 -4.51 -18.06 -7.48
C ASP A 46 -5.85 -18.38 -6.80
N GLU A 47 -6.91 -17.67 -7.19
CA GLU A 47 -8.25 -17.98 -6.72
C GLU A 47 -8.66 -19.38 -7.24
N PRO A 48 -9.08 -20.32 -6.37
CA PRO A 48 -9.21 -21.73 -6.72
C PRO A 48 -10.17 -22.05 -7.88
N THR A 49 -11.17 -21.22 -8.12
CA THR A 49 -12.22 -21.46 -9.12
C THR A 49 -11.82 -20.95 -10.50
N THR A 50 -11.19 -19.78 -10.55
CA THR A 50 -10.92 -19.03 -11.78
C THR A 50 -9.45 -19.07 -12.20
N GLY A 51 -8.54 -19.35 -11.26
CA GLY A 51 -7.10 -19.24 -11.48
C GLY A 51 -6.61 -17.79 -11.64
N ILE A 52 -7.43 -16.80 -11.26
CA ILE A 52 -7.03 -15.39 -11.26
C ILE A 52 -6.15 -15.14 -10.03
N GLU A 53 -4.98 -14.52 -10.23
CA GLU A 53 -4.14 -14.07 -9.12
C GLU A 53 -4.90 -13.00 -8.29
N VAL A 54 -5.04 -13.24 -6.98
CA VAL A 54 -5.67 -12.33 -6.03
C VAL A 54 -4.76 -12.04 -4.84
N HIS A 55 -4.94 -10.86 -4.25
CA HIS A 55 -4.28 -10.47 -3.01
C HIS A 55 -5.20 -10.67 -1.81
N ARG A 56 -4.78 -11.50 -0.86
CA ARG A 56 -5.56 -11.77 0.37
C ARG A 56 -5.66 -10.57 1.32
N TYR A 57 -4.73 -9.62 1.22
CA TYR A 57 -4.58 -8.51 2.17
C TYR A 57 -4.71 -7.14 1.50
N GLY A 58 -5.50 -7.07 0.43
CA GLY A 58 -5.71 -5.87 -0.37
C GLY A 58 -4.73 -5.77 -1.54
N ALA A 59 -5.14 -5.08 -2.60
CA ALA A 59 -4.36 -4.95 -3.82
C ALA A 59 -3.01 -4.27 -3.55
N HIS A 60 -1.92 -4.86 -4.03
CA HIS A 60 -0.60 -4.26 -4.02
C HIS A 60 -0.21 -3.87 -5.44
N LEU A 61 0.34 -2.67 -5.58
CA LEU A 61 0.70 -2.09 -6.87
C LEU A 61 2.13 -1.61 -6.74
N PHE A 62 3.04 -2.15 -7.54
CA PHE A 62 4.43 -1.75 -7.47
C PHE A 62 4.65 -0.48 -8.29
N HIS A 63 5.15 0.56 -7.64
CA HIS A 63 5.56 1.80 -8.28
C HIS A 63 6.74 2.41 -7.50
N THR A 64 7.71 3.00 -8.21
CA THR A 64 8.85 3.68 -7.58
C THR A 64 9.56 4.63 -8.54
N SER A 65 10.03 5.76 -8.02
CA SER A 65 10.99 6.64 -8.70
C SER A 65 12.44 6.40 -8.26
N ASN A 66 12.68 5.41 -7.41
CA ASN A 66 14.02 5.09 -6.90
C ASN A 66 14.68 4.04 -7.80
N GLU A 67 15.62 4.48 -8.63
CA GLU A 67 16.35 3.60 -9.56
C GLU A 67 17.05 2.43 -8.88
N ARG A 68 17.66 2.65 -7.71
CA ARG A 68 18.32 1.57 -6.96
C ARG A 68 17.33 0.48 -6.55
N VAL A 69 16.11 0.87 -6.14
CA VAL A 69 15.04 -0.08 -5.81
C VAL A 69 14.59 -0.80 -7.08
N TRP A 70 14.35 -0.07 -8.17
CA TRP A 70 13.93 -0.65 -9.44
C TRP A 70 14.93 -1.70 -9.97
N GLU A 71 16.21 -1.35 -10.03
CA GLU A 71 17.29 -2.24 -10.43
C GLU A 71 17.38 -3.48 -9.52
N TYR A 72 17.21 -3.28 -8.21
CA TYR A 72 17.23 -4.36 -7.23
C TYR A 72 16.10 -5.36 -7.45
N VAL A 73 14.85 -4.88 -7.53
CA VAL A 73 13.69 -5.78 -7.65
C VAL A 73 13.66 -6.53 -8.98
N ASN A 74 14.18 -5.94 -10.06
CA ASN A 74 14.27 -6.58 -11.38
C ASN A 74 15.26 -7.76 -11.44
N ARG A 75 16.04 -8.00 -10.38
CA ARG A 75 16.84 -9.22 -10.26
C ARG A 75 16.01 -10.46 -9.93
N PHE A 76 14.82 -10.28 -9.38
CA PHE A 76 13.98 -11.37 -8.84
C PHE A 76 12.64 -11.50 -9.56
N THR A 77 12.23 -10.50 -10.33
CA THR A 77 11.01 -10.58 -11.15
C THR A 77 11.13 -9.63 -12.34
N THR A 78 10.29 -9.85 -13.34
CA THR A 78 10.01 -8.83 -14.36
C THR A 78 8.65 -8.21 -14.08
N PHE A 79 8.38 -7.05 -14.68
CA PHE A 79 7.14 -6.32 -14.47
C PHE A 79 6.38 -6.12 -15.79
N THR A 80 5.06 -6.22 -15.72
CA THR A 80 4.15 -5.83 -16.79
C THR A 80 4.16 -4.32 -16.99
N PRO A 81 3.72 -3.80 -18.15
CA PRO A 81 3.57 -2.35 -18.37
C PRO A 81 2.29 -1.79 -17.73
N TYR A 82 1.74 -2.46 -16.71
CA TYR A 82 0.50 -2.06 -16.06
C TYR A 82 0.63 -0.65 -15.48
N GLN A 83 -0.39 0.18 -15.69
CA GLN A 83 -0.50 1.51 -15.13
C GLN A 83 -1.84 1.64 -14.43
N HIS A 84 -1.78 1.84 -13.11
CA HIS A 84 -2.94 1.88 -12.26
C HIS A 84 -3.79 3.10 -12.58
N ARG A 85 -5.10 2.86 -12.67
CA ARG A 85 -6.12 3.89 -12.88
C ARG A 85 -7.27 3.58 -11.95
N VAL A 86 -7.74 4.62 -11.27
CA VAL A 86 -8.84 4.53 -10.32
C VAL A 86 -9.99 5.36 -10.85
N TYR A 87 -11.20 4.83 -10.67
CA TYR A 87 -12.42 5.57 -10.92
C TYR A 87 -13.23 5.65 -9.64
N THR A 88 -14.14 6.62 -9.59
CA THR A 88 -15.09 6.76 -8.49
C THR A 88 -16.46 7.11 -9.03
N THR A 89 -17.50 6.69 -8.32
CA THR A 89 -18.88 7.05 -8.60
C THR A 89 -19.34 8.18 -7.69
N TYR A 90 -19.87 9.25 -8.29
CA TYR A 90 -20.53 10.32 -7.55
C TYR A 90 -21.82 10.70 -8.26
N ARG A 91 -22.97 10.55 -7.56
CA ARG A 91 -24.32 10.79 -8.10
C ARG A 91 -24.56 10.08 -9.44
N ASP A 92 -24.30 8.77 -9.46
CA ASP A 92 -24.47 7.88 -10.62
C ASP A 92 -23.59 8.21 -11.85
N GLU A 93 -22.59 9.07 -11.68
CA GLU A 93 -21.60 9.37 -12.71
C GLU A 93 -20.21 8.86 -12.32
N VAL A 94 -19.49 8.30 -13.30
CA VAL A 94 -18.13 7.80 -13.13
C VAL A 94 -17.13 8.90 -13.42
N PHE A 95 -16.22 9.17 -12.47
CA PHE A 95 -15.14 10.15 -12.59
C PHE A 95 -13.78 9.47 -12.47
N SER A 96 -12.78 9.97 -13.19
CA SER A 96 -11.39 9.52 -13.01
C SER A 96 -10.78 10.09 -11.73
N MET A 97 -9.93 9.28 -11.09
CA MET A 97 -9.07 9.68 -9.98
C MET A 97 -7.59 9.48 -10.35
N PRO A 98 -6.67 10.35 -9.87
CA PRO A 98 -6.93 11.53 -9.04
C PRO A 98 -7.68 12.64 -9.80
N ILE A 99 -8.18 13.64 -9.06
CA ILE A 99 -8.85 14.79 -9.65
C ILE A 99 -7.92 15.43 -10.70
N ASN A 100 -8.38 15.43 -11.95
CA ASN A 100 -7.63 15.99 -13.06
C ASN A 100 -8.51 16.96 -13.90
N LEU A 101 -7.98 17.48 -15.01
CA LEU A 101 -8.73 18.40 -15.87
C LEU A 101 -9.99 17.76 -16.44
N GLY A 102 -9.95 16.46 -16.76
CA GLY A 102 -11.11 15.69 -17.19
C GLY A 102 -12.17 15.59 -16.09
N THR A 103 -11.77 15.27 -14.86
CA THR A 103 -12.66 15.26 -13.69
C THR A 103 -13.33 16.62 -13.49
N ILE A 104 -12.57 17.72 -13.54
CA ILE A 104 -13.09 19.08 -13.35
C ILE A 104 -14.09 19.44 -14.46
N ASN A 105 -13.75 19.20 -15.72
CA ASN A 105 -14.61 19.51 -16.86
C ASN A 105 -15.90 18.68 -16.83
N GLN A 106 -15.82 17.40 -16.48
CA GLN A 106 -16.99 16.54 -16.33
C GLN A 106 -17.88 17.00 -15.17
N TYR A 107 -17.30 17.30 -14.01
CA TYR A 107 -18.03 17.73 -12.81
C TYR A 107 -18.75 19.06 -13.03
N THR A 108 -18.07 20.01 -13.67
CA THR A 108 -18.61 21.37 -13.93
C THR A 108 -19.42 21.48 -15.22
N ARG A 109 -19.51 20.40 -16.02
CA ARG A 109 -20.11 20.40 -17.37
C ARG A 109 -19.55 21.51 -18.25
N SER A 110 -18.23 21.58 -18.33
CA SER A 110 -17.51 22.66 -19.01
C SER A 110 -16.38 22.13 -19.91
N ALA A 111 -15.75 23.06 -20.63
CA ALA A 111 -14.58 22.81 -21.47
C ALA A 111 -13.43 23.75 -21.06
N MET A 112 -13.12 23.81 -19.77
CA MET A 112 -12.02 24.62 -19.26
C MET A 112 -10.67 24.11 -19.79
N GLY A 113 -9.81 25.05 -20.17
CA GLY A 113 -8.38 24.80 -20.30
C GLY A 113 -7.68 24.78 -18.94
N PRO A 114 -6.40 24.38 -18.87
CA PRO A 114 -5.64 24.28 -17.62
C PRO A 114 -5.66 25.54 -16.73
N ASP A 115 -5.53 26.73 -17.32
CA ASP A 115 -5.53 27.99 -16.56
C ASP A 115 -6.91 28.35 -16.00
N ALA A 116 -7.97 28.10 -16.77
CA ALA A 116 -9.33 28.32 -16.31
C ALA A 116 -9.70 27.35 -15.17
N ALA A 117 -9.29 26.09 -15.28
CA ALA A 117 -9.48 25.11 -14.21
C ALA A 117 -8.69 25.47 -12.94
N ARG A 118 -7.44 25.96 -13.07
CA ARG A 118 -6.65 26.49 -11.94
C ARG A 118 -7.36 27.65 -11.25
N ALA A 119 -7.83 28.63 -12.02
CA ALA A 119 -8.53 29.79 -11.49
C ALA A 119 -9.83 29.38 -10.77
N TRP A 120 -10.59 28.46 -11.37
CA TRP A 120 -11.82 27.93 -10.78
C TRP A 120 -11.56 27.22 -9.45
N VAL A 121 -10.58 26.30 -9.39
CA VAL A 121 -10.23 25.61 -8.13
C VAL A 121 -9.77 26.60 -7.07
N ALA A 122 -8.94 27.58 -7.43
CA ALA A 122 -8.46 28.61 -6.50
C ALA A 122 -9.62 29.46 -5.94
N GLU A 123 -10.60 29.82 -6.76
CA GLU A 123 -11.81 30.53 -6.33
C GLU A 123 -12.60 29.70 -5.32
N GLN A 124 -12.79 28.40 -5.59
CA GLN A 124 -13.51 27.51 -4.65
C GLN A 124 -12.74 27.28 -3.34
N ALA A 125 -11.41 27.24 -3.40
CA ALA A 125 -10.53 27.03 -2.25
C ALA A 125 -10.41 28.26 -1.34
N ALA A 126 -10.65 29.47 -1.87
CA ALA A 126 -10.55 30.73 -1.13
C ALA A 126 -11.56 30.87 0.03
N GLN A 127 -12.51 29.94 0.18
CA GLN A 127 -13.46 29.87 1.28
C GLN A 127 -12.80 29.57 2.64
N VAL A 128 -11.62 28.94 2.65
CA VAL A 128 -10.87 28.67 3.88
C VAL A 128 -9.79 29.72 4.03
N THR A 129 -9.91 30.54 5.07
CA THR A 129 -8.94 31.58 5.42
C THR A 129 -8.16 31.19 6.67
N GLY A 130 -6.83 31.25 6.61
CA GLY A 130 -5.95 30.89 7.73
C GLY A 130 -5.41 29.46 7.66
N GLU A 131 -4.73 29.03 8.71
CA GLU A 131 -4.15 27.68 8.82
C GLU A 131 -5.24 26.64 9.07
N PRO A 132 -5.37 25.61 8.21
CA PRO A 132 -6.33 24.53 8.41
C PRO A 132 -6.07 23.75 9.70
N ARG A 133 -7.13 23.49 10.47
CA ARG A 133 -7.03 22.81 11.78
C ARG A 133 -7.32 21.33 11.72
N ASN A 134 -8.02 20.88 10.69
CA ASN A 134 -8.41 19.48 10.47
C ASN A 134 -8.33 19.10 8.99
N LEU A 135 -8.58 17.82 8.71
CA LEU A 135 -8.53 17.27 7.35
C LEU A 135 -9.55 17.94 6.42
N GLU A 136 -10.77 18.22 6.88
CA GLU A 136 -11.78 18.92 6.08
C GLU A 136 -11.28 20.30 5.61
N GLU A 137 -10.89 21.17 6.55
CA GLU A 137 -10.40 22.52 6.23
C GLU A 137 -9.18 22.44 5.30
N LYS A 138 -8.30 21.45 5.54
CA LYS A 138 -7.11 21.24 4.72
C LYS A 138 -7.47 20.84 3.29
N ALA A 139 -8.36 19.87 3.12
CA ALA A 139 -8.81 19.45 1.80
C ALA A 139 -9.50 20.58 1.04
N ILE A 140 -10.42 21.31 1.69
CA ILE A 140 -11.12 22.43 1.07
C ILE A 140 -10.16 23.54 0.67
N SER A 141 -9.15 23.85 1.50
CA SER A 141 -8.12 24.85 1.16
C SER A 141 -7.28 24.47 -0.08
N LEU A 142 -7.27 23.19 -0.48
CA LEU A 142 -6.51 22.69 -1.62
C LEU A 142 -7.35 22.54 -2.89
N ILE A 143 -8.61 22.09 -2.76
CA ILE A 143 -9.44 21.69 -3.91
C ILE A 143 -10.82 22.38 -3.96
N GLY A 144 -11.14 23.18 -2.96
CA GLY A 144 -12.45 23.81 -2.81
C GLY A 144 -13.53 22.86 -2.29
N ARG A 145 -14.57 23.44 -1.67
CA ARG A 145 -15.67 22.69 -1.06
C ARG A 145 -16.42 21.76 -2.04
N PRO A 146 -16.73 22.17 -3.29
CA PRO A 146 -17.47 21.30 -4.21
C PRO A 146 -16.76 19.97 -4.51
N LEU A 147 -15.44 20.00 -4.73
CA LEU A 147 -14.66 18.79 -5.01
C LEU A 147 -14.40 17.97 -3.75
N TYR A 148 -14.22 18.62 -2.59
CA TYR A 148 -14.13 17.95 -1.30
C TYR A 148 -15.39 17.15 -0.98
N ASP A 149 -16.55 17.78 -1.07
CA ASP A 149 -17.83 17.13 -0.76
C ASP A 149 -18.11 15.98 -1.75
N ALA A 150 -17.71 16.12 -3.01
CA ALA A 150 -17.94 15.11 -4.04
C ALA A 150 -17.03 13.88 -3.91
N PHE A 151 -15.72 14.09 -3.69
CA PHE A 151 -14.72 13.03 -3.90
C PHE A 151 -13.90 12.67 -2.66
N ILE A 152 -13.93 13.49 -1.60
CA ILE A 152 -13.04 13.31 -0.43
C ILE A 152 -13.81 13.02 0.86
N ARG A 153 -14.88 13.76 1.14
CA ARG A 153 -15.56 13.74 2.45
C ARG A 153 -16.03 12.35 2.86
N ALA A 154 -16.94 11.76 2.07
CA ALA A 154 -17.54 10.47 2.40
C ALA A 154 -16.54 9.32 2.34
N TYR A 155 -15.60 9.37 1.38
CA TYR A 155 -14.56 8.36 1.25
C TYR A 155 -13.61 8.37 2.45
N THR A 156 -13.16 9.56 2.86
CA THR A 156 -12.33 9.73 4.07
C THR A 156 -13.07 9.23 5.31
N ALA A 157 -14.34 9.63 5.50
CA ALA A 157 -15.13 9.18 6.65
C ALA A 157 -15.27 7.64 6.68
N LYS A 158 -15.47 7.00 5.52
CA LYS A 158 -15.52 5.53 5.38
C LYS A 158 -14.15 4.90 5.71
N GLN A 159 -13.06 5.45 5.17
CA GLN A 159 -11.72 4.91 5.35
C GLN A 159 -11.18 5.06 6.78
N TRP A 160 -11.57 6.11 7.49
CA TRP A 160 -11.08 6.40 8.83
C TRP A 160 -12.10 6.07 9.93
N GLN A 161 -13.35 5.78 9.57
CA GLN A 161 -14.46 5.63 10.51
C GLN A 161 -14.54 6.82 11.50
N THR A 162 -14.16 8.00 11.03
CA THR A 162 -14.03 9.23 11.83
C THR A 162 -14.40 10.40 10.93
N ASP A 163 -15.09 11.39 11.48
CA ASP A 163 -15.45 12.58 10.72
C ASP A 163 -14.18 13.34 10.30
N PRO A 164 -14.03 13.78 9.03
CA PRO A 164 -12.90 14.61 8.58
C PRO A 164 -12.61 15.84 9.43
N THR A 165 -13.58 16.35 10.19
CA THR A 165 -13.41 17.47 11.12
C THR A 165 -12.67 17.10 12.42
N GLU A 166 -12.61 15.81 12.75
CA GLU A 166 -11.91 15.24 13.92
C GLU A 166 -10.54 14.64 13.56
N LEU A 167 -10.22 14.60 12.26
CA LEU A 167 -8.94 14.12 11.74
C LEU A 167 -7.93 15.27 11.64
N GLY A 168 -6.67 15.02 12.03
CA GLY A 168 -5.58 15.99 11.96
C GLY A 168 -5.32 16.49 10.52
N ALA A 169 -5.01 17.78 10.37
CA ALA A 169 -4.71 18.38 9.08
C ALA A 169 -3.45 17.79 8.40
N ASP A 170 -2.56 17.18 9.18
CA ASP A 170 -1.31 16.54 8.75
C ASP A 170 -1.53 15.25 7.95
N ILE A 171 -2.70 14.62 8.07
CA ILE A 171 -3.09 13.44 7.27
C ILE A 171 -3.06 13.76 5.77
N ILE A 172 -3.33 15.03 5.40
CA ILE A 172 -3.23 15.51 4.02
C ILE A 172 -2.14 16.57 3.92
N SER A 173 -0.95 16.14 3.49
CA SER A 173 0.11 17.07 3.09
C SER A 173 -0.12 17.64 1.69
N ARG A 174 -0.73 16.86 0.78
CA ARG A 174 -1.05 17.25 -0.60
C ARG A 174 -2.22 16.44 -1.16
N LEU A 175 -3.17 17.11 -1.82
CA LEU A 175 -4.13 16.49 -2.74
C LEU A 175 -3.70 16.85 -4.16
N PRO A 176 -3.21 15.90 -4.96
CA PRO A 176 -2.74 16.21 -6.30
C PRO A 176 -3.94 16.49 -7.23
N VAL A 177 -4.31 17.77 -7.37
CA VAL A 177 -5.15 18.21 -8.50
C VAL A 177 -4.27 18.38 -9.72
N ARG A 178 -4.56 17.65 -10.78
CA ARG A 178 -3.82 17.73 -12.03
C ARG A 178 -4.54 18.61 -13.03
N TYR A 179 -3.88 19.63 -13.54
CA TYR A 179 -4.44 20.47 -14.60
C TYR A 179 -4.06 19.95 -16.00
N THR A 180 -4.07 18.63 -16.14
CA THR A 180 -3.85 17.85 -17.38
C THR A 180 -4.89 16.72 -17.43
N TYR A 181 -4.94 15.98 -18.54
CA TYR A 181 -5.81 14.79 -18.66
C TYR A 181 -5.13 13.48 -18.20
N ASP A 182 -3.94 13.56 -17.56
CA ASP A 182 -3.27 12.36 -17.05
C ASP A 182 -4.07 11.77 -15.87
N ASN A 183 -4.59 10.56 -16.06
CA ASN A 183 -5.38 9.80 -15.09
C ASN A 183 -4.62 8.62 -14.48
N ARG A 184 -3.30 8.48 -14.69
CA ARG A 184 -2.50 7.47 -13.97
C ARG A 184 -2.57 7.72 -12.48
N TYR A 185 -2.76 6.72 -11.64
CA TYR A 185 -2.92 6.98 -10.21
C TYR A 185 -1.61 7.44 -9.55
N PHE A 186 -0.49 6.84 -9.97
CA PHE A 186 0.84 7.20 -9.51
C PHE A 186 1.54 8.16 -10.49
N ASN A 187 2.57 8.87 -9.97
CA ASN A 187 3.42 9.76 -10.75
C ASN A 187 4.87 9.25 -10.85
N ASP A 188 5.12 8.03 -10.38
CA ASP A 188 6.45 7.45 -10.32
C ASP A 188 6.99 7.07 -11.70
N THR A 189 8.32 7.03 -11.82
CA THR A 189 9.02 6.68 -13.06
C THR A 189 8.75 5.24 -13.48
N HIS A 190 8.82 4.31 -12.53
CA HIS A 190 8.63 2.88 -12.77
C HIS A 190 7.32 2.41 -12.13
N GLU A 191 6.56 1.63 -12.87
CA GLU A 191 5.28 1.08 -12.44
C GLU A 191 5.03 -0.25 -13.16
N GLY A 192 4.45 -1.21 -12.46
CA GLY A 192 4.03 -2.47 -13.05
C GLY A 192 3.58 -3.49 -12.02
N LEU A 193 3.09 -4.62 -12.50
CA LEU A 193 2.80 -5.80 -11.67
C LEU A 193 3.81 -6.90 -11.98
N PRO A 194 4.27 -7.68 -11.00
CA PRO A 194 5.14 -8.84 -11.23
C PRO A 194 4.51 -9.79 -12.26
N THR A 195 5.27 -10.20 -13.28
CA THR A 195 4.75 -11.01 -14.40
C THR A 195 4.28 -12.40 -14.00
N ASP A 196 4.92 -12.98 -12.98
CA ASP A 196 4.59 -14.30 -12.43
C ASP A 196 3.87 -14.19 -11.08
N GLY A 197 3.38 -13.00 -10.73
CA GLY A 197 2.74 -12.72 -9.45
C GLY A 197 3.69 -12.41 -8.30
N TYR A 198 3.12 -11.83 -7.23
CA TYR A 198 3.90 -11.37 -6.09
C TYR A 198 4.56 -12.51 -5.31
N THR A 199 3.86 -13.63 -5.11
CA THR A 199 4.43 -14.77 -4.36
C THR A 199 5.66 -15.35 -5.05
N ALA A 200 5.64 -15.52 -6.38
CA ALA A 200 6.81 -16.00 -7.13
C ALA A 200 8.01 -15.05 -7.01
N TRP A 201 7.78 -13.74 -7.02
CA TRP A 201 8.83 -12.76 -6.75
C TRP A 201 9.41 -12.92 -5.33
N LEU A 202 8.56 -13.04 -4.32
CA LEU A 202 8.97 -13.19 -2.92
C LEU A 202 9.74 -14.50 -2.69
N GLU A 203 9.35 -15.58 -3.36
CA GLU A 203 10.02 -16.88 -3.28
C GLU A 203 11.45 -16.78 -3.82
N ARG A 204 11.65 -16.12 -4.96
CA ARG A 204 12.99 -15.86 -5.52
C ARG A 204 13.85 -14.96 -4.65
N LEU A 205 13.22 -14.07 -3.88
CA LEU A 205 13.93 -13.24 -2.90
C LEU A 205 14.45 -14.09 -1.72
N ALA A 206 13.72 -15.13 -1.35
CA ALA A 206 14.10 -16.07 -0.30
C ALA A 206 14.99 -17.23 -0.79
N ASP A 207 15.05 -17.47 -2.11
CA ASP A 207 15.78 -18.59 -2.73
C ASP A 207 17.29 -18.35 -2.76
N HIS A 208 17.92 -18.60 -1.61
CA HIS A 208 19.36 -18.51 -1.45
C HIS A 208 19.85 -19.62 -0.50
N PRO A 209 21.00 -20.29 -0.77
CA PRO A 209 21.46 -21.43 0.03
C PRO A 209 21.73 -21.11 1.52
N ASN A 210 21.97 -19.83 1.84
CA ASN A 210 22.17 -19.37 3.21
C ASN A 210 20.90 -18.83 3.87
N ILE A 211 19.73 -18.87 3.21
CA ILE A 211 18.46 -18.44 3.78
C ILE A 211 17.62 -19.67 4.08
N SER A 212 17.16 -19.78 5.31
CA SER A 212 16.16 -20.77 5.72
C SER A 212 14.90 -20.05 6.15
N VAL A 213 13.74 -20.45 5.62
CA VAL A 213 12.44 -19.87 5.97
C VAL A 213 11.63 -20.88 6.76
N ARG A 214 11.05 -20.45 7.88
CA ARG A 214 10.13 -21.25 8.69
C ARG A 214 8.82 -20.50 8.91
N LEU A 215 7.76 -21.04 8.34
CA LEU A 215 6.40 -20.50 8.42
C LEU A 215 5.69 -21.06 9.67
N ASP A 216 4.48 -20.56 9.95
CA ASP A 216 3.67 -20.95 11.10
C ASP A 216 4.45 -20.92 12.44
N THR A 217 5.36 -19.95 12.56
CA THR A 217 6.29 -19.84 13.69
C THR A 217 6.21 -18.45 14.30
N ASP A 218 5.54 -18.36 15.46
CA ASP A 218 5.46 -17.12 16.22
C ASP A 218 6.79 -16.87 16.98
N PHE A 219 7.31 -15.65 16.88
CA PHE A 219 8.50 -15.22 17.59
C PHE A 219 8.33 -15.22 19.11
N PHE A 220 7.10 -15.12 19.61
CA PHE A 220 6.80 -15.14 21.04
C PHE A 220 6.38 -16.53 21.57
N ASP A 221 6.37 -17.55 20.72
CA ASP A 221 6.15 -18.94 21.15
C ASP A 221 7.47 -19.53 21.66
N ASP A 222 7.56 -19.80 22.96
CA ASP A 222 8.76 -20.35 23.60
C ASP A 222 8.95 -21.86 23.40
N SER A 223 8.01 -22.55 22.75
CA SER A 223 8.15 -23.98 22.45
C SER A 223 9.11 -24.27 21.29
N GLN A 224 9.48 -23.23 20.52
CA GLN A 224 10.32 -23.34 19.32
C GLN A 224 11.66 -22.58 19.49
N PRO A 225 12.74 -23.00 18.80
CA PRO A 225 14.11 -22.55 19.11
C PRO A 225 14.43 -21.10 18.70
N TRP A 226 13.59 -20.48 17.88
CA TRP A 226 13.73 -19.12 17.37
C TRP A 226 12.87 -18.11 18.14
N SER A 227 12.50 -18.40 19.38
CA SER A 227 11.67 -17.52 20.20
C SER A 227 12.46 -16.29 20.68
N LYS A 228 11.76 -15.23 21.08
CA LYS A 228 12.35 -14.03 21.69
C LYS A 228 13.24 -14.40 22.87
N ALA A 229 12.77 -15.28 23.76
CA ALA A 229 13.52 -15.74 24.93
C ALA A 229 14.79 -16.52 24.55
N SER A 230 14.75 -17.24 23.42
CA SER A 230 15.87 -18.06 22.94
C SER A 230 16.93 -17.27 22.18
N CYS A 231 16.53 -16.22 21.45
CA CYS A 231 17.41 -15.55 20.49
C CYS A 231 17.93 -14.18 20.94
N VAL A 232 17.14 -13.40 21.69
CA VAL A 232 17.54 -12.04 22.07
C VAL A 232 18.77 -12.10 22.99
N GLY A 233 19.83 -11.39 22.60
CA GLY A 233 21.12 -11.41 23.29
C GLY A 233 22.03 -12.59 22.92
N GLN A 234 21.56 -13.55 22.11
CA GLN A 234 22.35 -14.68 21.61
C GLN A 234 22.82 -14.47 20.17
N LEU A 235 21.99 -13.84 19.33
CA LEU A 235 22.33 -13.43 17.97
C LEU A 235 21.59 -12.14 17.58
N PRO A 236 22.05 -11.41 16.56
CA PRO A 236 21.32 -10.27 16.01
C PRO A 236 19.91 -10.68 15.54
N VAL A 237 18.92 -9.84 15.86
CA VAL A 237 17.52 -10.02 15.47
C VAL A 237 17.04 -8.79 14.73
N VAL A 238 16.50 -8.99 13.53
CA VAL A 238 15.76 -7.98 12.78
C VAL A 238 14.27 -8.28 12.96
N TYR A 239 13.61 -7.49 13.81
CA TYR A 239 12.21 -7.67 14.14
C TYR A 239 11.34 -6.70 13.33
N THR A 240 10.38 -7.23 12.56
CA THR A 240 9.46 -6.45 11.72
C THR A 240 8.00 -6.53 12.17
N GLY A 241 7.75 -7.14 13.34
CA GLY A 241 6.43 -7.23 13.94
C GLY A 241 6.01 -5.95 14.69
N PRO A 242 4.84 -5.98 15.36
CA PRO A 242 4.34 -4.84 16.14
C PRO A 242 5.28 -4.51 17.31
N VAL A 243 5.64 -3.23 17.44
CA VAL A 243 6.60 -2.76 18.45
C VAL A 243 6.01 -2.75 19.86
N ASP A 244 4.73 -2.42 19.99
CA ASP A 244 3.96 -2.50 21.23
C ASP A 244 3.96 -3.93 21.79
N ARG A 245 3.64 -4.92 20.95
CA ARG A 245 3.73 -6.34 21.32
C ARG A 245 5.14 -6.74 21.72
N TYR A 246 6.18 -6.21 21.06
CA TYR A 246 7.56 -6.53 21.40
C TYR A 246 7.91 -6.15 22.82
N PHE A 247 7.41 -5.01 23.31
CA PHE A 247 7.60 -4.55 24.70
C PHE A 247 6.42 -4.92 25.61
N ASP A 248 5.71 -6.01 25.29
CA ASP A 248 4.60 -6.55 26.08
C ASP A 248 3.55 -5.50 26.45
N TYR A 249 3.32 -4.54 25.54
CA TYR A 249 2.37 -3.43 25.69
C TYR A 249 2.62 -2.56 26.93
N GLU A 250 3.87 -2.43 27.39
CA GLU A 250 4.23 -1.68 28.61
C GLU A 250 3.80 -0.20 28.60
N HIS A 251 3.54 0.36 27.41
CA HIS A 251 3.09 1.73 27.21
C HIS A 251 1.69 1.82 26.58
N GLY A 252 0.92 0.73 26.65
CA GLY A 252 -0.39 0.58 26.02
C GLY A 252 -0.31 0.11 24.57
N ASP A 253 -1.49 -0.16 24.01
CA ASP A 253 -1.67 -0.64 22.64
C ASP A 253 -1.53 0.51 21.64
N LEU A 254 -0.72 0.32 20.59
CA LEU A 254 -0.74 1.26 19.47
C LEU A 254 -2.04 1.06 18.69
N SER A 255 -2.63 2.17 18.25
CA SER A 255 -3.82 2.14 17.42
C SER A 255 -3.46 1.84 15.96
N TRP A 256 -4.16 0.87 15.39
CA TRP A 256 -4.00 0.46 13.99
C TRP A 256 -5.34 0.51 13.28
N ARG A 257 -5.30 0.79 11.98
CA ARG A 257 -6.45 0.57 11.09
C ARG A 257 -6.36 -0.81 10.46
N THR A 258 -7.50 -1.50 10.39
CA THR A 258 -7.64 -2.75 9.65
C THR A 258 -8.60 -2.59 8.47
N LEU A 259 -8.62 -3.59 7.59
CA LEU A 259 -9.55 -3.71 6.47
C LEU A 259 -10.12 -5.13 6.46
N ASP A 260 -11.41 -5.24 6.17
CA ASP A 260 -12.07 -6.50 5.88
C ASP A 260 -12.27 -6.62 4.37
N PHE A 261 -11.98 -7.79 3.81
CA PHE A 261 -12.13 -8.09 2.39
C PHE A 261 -13.22 -9.16 2.22
N GLU A 262 -14.30 -8.80 1.52
CA GLU A 262 -15.31 -9.75 1.05
C GLU A 262 -14.97 -10.13 -0.39
N GLN A 263 -14.72 -11.42 -0.62
CA GLN A 263 -14.36 -11.95 -1.93
C GLN A 263 -15.57 -12.64 -2.57
N GLU A 264 -15.86 -12.26 -3.81
CA GLU A 264 -16.93 -12.85 -4.62
C GLU A 264 -16.40 -13.32 -5.98
N VAL A 265 -16.86 -14.49 -6.44
CA VAL A 265 -16.65 -14.98 -7.80
C VAL A 265 -17.97 -14.88 -8.55
N LEU A 266 -18.01 -14.03 -9.58
CA LEU A 266 -19.23 -13.74 -10.33
C LEU A 266 -19.22 -14.48 -11.68
N PRO A 267 -20.38 -14.94 -12.19
CA PRO A 267 -20.49 -15.63 -13.47
C PRO A 267 -20.49 -14.64 -14.66
N VAL A 268 -19.55 -13.69 -14.66
CA VAL A 268 -19.36 -12.68 -15.72
C VAL A 268 -17.86 -12.56 -16.03
N GLY A 269 -17.53 -12.22 -17.28
CA GLY A 269 -16.13 -12.01 -17.69
C GLY A 269 -15.56 -10.65 -17.27
N ASP A 270 -16.44 -9.67 -17.01
CA ASP A 270 -16.07 -8.33 -16.57
C ASP A 270 -17.21 -7.76 -15.73
N PHE A 271 -16.92 -7.42 -14.47
CA PHE A 271 -17.90 -6.88 -13.54
C PHE A 271 -18.03 -5.35 -13.63
N GLN A 272 -16.91 -4.63 -13.82
CA GLN A 272 -16.86 -3.17 -13.63
C GLN A 272 -15.91 -2.42 -14.58
N GLY A 273 -15.24 -3.09 -15.51
CA GLY A 273 -14.37 -2.48 -16.53
C GLY A 273 -13.07 -1.87 -16.02
N THR A 274 -12.76 -2.01 -14.72
CA THR A 274 -11.56 -1.45 -14.08
C THR A 274 -11.17 -2.29 -12.86
N SER A 275 -9.91 -2.19 -12.42
CA SER A 275 -9.45 -2.86 -11.20
C SER A 275 -9.98 -2.21 -9.92
N VAL A 276 -10.23 -0.90 -9.92
CA VAL A 276 -10.73 -0.16 -8.76
C VAL A 276 -11.82 0.83 -9.15
N MET A 277 -12.96 0.71 -8.47
CA MET A 277 -14.08 1.64 -8.50
C MET A 277 -14.44 2.01 -7.05
N ASN A 278 -14.39 3.30 -6.72
CA ASN A 278 -14.67 3.83 -5.38
C ASN A 278 -16.06 4.44 -5.25
#